data_AF-A0A952NIV3-F1
#
_entry.id   AF-A0A952NIV3-F1
#
_cell.length_a   1.000
_cell.length_b   1.000
_cell.length_c   1.000
_cell.angle_alpha   90.00
_cell.angle_beta   90.00
_cell.angle_gamma   90.00
#
_symmetry.space_group_name_H-M   'P 1'
#
loop_
_entity.id
_entity.type
_entity.pdbx_description
1 polymer ?
#
loop_
_entity_poly.entity_id
_entity_poly.type
_entity_poly.pdbx_seq_one_letter_code
_entity_poly.pdbx_strand_id
1 'polypeptide(L)'
;MKSRSLLPLLFGVITLSSFQNCAQNGFATGSDEVLSFTESSSQSDTNHPGEPVPKFDSFQEPIINKLYISEVMRSIFKSGDGGVEYLLDRWVMSNGPNFGVGCDLYSSSSNAYCYGGPSNANAATRTNATVMRELYRLKICNTIIGAGGSVASAMTKVGLTPASAVTPENLTKVYNLFYRTQDPSSFEIETFTQLTTSLESEGVNRTEQWRAVLITICETTGWQQF
;
A
#
# COMPACT_ATOMS: atom_id res chain seq x y z
N MET A 1 51.46 -42.40 8.66
CA MET A 1 50.26 -43.22 8.93
C MET A 1 49.05 -42.48 8.37
N LYS A 2 48.32 -43.13 7.46
CA LYS A 2 47.07 -42.64 6.85
C LYS A 2 45.94 -42.79 7.87
N SER A 3 45.11 -41.75 8.03
CA SER A 3 43.75 -41.89 8.53
C SER A 3 42.82 -41.11 7.61
N ARG A 4 42.00 -41.87 6.87
CA ARG A 4 40.82 -41.42 6.14
C ARG A 4 39.62 -41.66 7.06
N SER A 5 38.70 -40.73 7.17
CA SER A 5 37.31 -41.00 7.61
C SER A 5 36.45 -39.79 7.21
N LEU A 6 35.69 -39.86 6.11
CA LEU A 6 34.33 -40.38 5.95
C LEU A 6 33.25 -39.39 6.41
N LEU A 7 32.73 -38.69 5.39
CA LEU A 7 31.43 -38.05 5.30
C LEU A 7 30.31 -39.02 5.74
N PRO A 8 29.22 -38.50 6.33
CA PRO A 8 27.92 -38.97 5.91
C PRO A 8 27.05 -37.81 5.40
N LEU A 9 26.58 -38.01 4.17
CA LEU A 9 25.39 -37.40 3.58
C LEU A 9 24.18 -37.75 4.46
N LEU A 10 23.36 -36.76 4.84
CA LEU A 10 21.99 -37.02 5.30
C LEU A 10 21.05 -35.99 4.69
N PHE A 11 20.27 -36.51 3.74
CA PHE A 11 19.13 -35.91 3.05
C PHE A 11 17.90 -35.89 3.97
N GLY A 12 17.06 -34.85 3.81
CA GLY A 12 15.65 -34.83 4.21
C GLY A 12 15.42 -34.47 5.69
N VAL A 13 14.45 -33.66 6.08
CA VAL A 13 13.15 -33.33 5.48
C VAL A 13 12.76 -31.93 5.94
N ILE A 14 12.43 -31.05 4.99
CA ILE A 14 11.85 -29.73 5.27
C ILE A 14 10.39 -29.97 5.68
N THR A 15 10.07 -29.80 6.96
CA THR A 15 8.68 -29.79 7.43
C THR A 15 8.05 -28.44 7.09
N LEU A 16 7.44 -28.37 5.91
CA LEU A 16 6.41 -27.39 5.56
C LEU A 16 5.12 -27.74 6.31
N SER A 17 4.88 -27.09 7.45
CA SER A 17 3.62 -27.22 8.18
C SER A 17 3.15 -25.87 8.67
N SER A 18 2.51 -25.10 7.78
CA SER A 18 1.61 -23.99 8.15
C SER A 18 0.87 -23.35 6.96
N PHE A 19 0.26 -24.14 6.06
CA PHE A 19 -0.82 -23.64 5.17
C PHE A 19 -1.81 -24.77 4.82
N GLN A 20 -2.68 -25.15 5.76
CA GLN A 20 -3.76 -26.11 5.49
C GLN A 20 -5.08 -25.69 6.14
N ASN A 21 -5.61 -24.49 5.87
CA ASN A 21 -7.00 -24.17 6.28
C ASN A 21 -7.73 -23.09 5.45
N CYS A 22 -7.53 -23.03 4.12
CA CYS A 22 -8.39 -22.20 3.25
C CYS A 22 -8.83 -22.91 1.95
N ALA A 23 -8.83 -24.24 1.89
CA ALA A 23 -9.30 -24.96 0.71
C ALA A 23 -9.97 -26.27 1.10
N GLN A 24 -11.07 -26.17 1.84
CA GLN A 24 -11.99 -27.28 1.98
C GLN A 24 -13.42 -26.73 1.98
N ASN A 25 -13.90 -26.40 0.78
CA ASN A 25 -15.30 -26.52 0.42
C ASN A 25 -15.41 -26.63 -1.11
N GLY A 26 -15.62 -27.87 -1.56
CA GLY A 26 -16.37 -28.23 -2.76
C GLY A 26 -15.85 -27.75 -4.11
N PHE A 27 -15.02 -28.56 -4.75
CA PHE A 27 -14.94 -28.57 -6.22
C PHE A 27 -16.20 -29.30 -6.73
N ALA A 28 -17.25 -28.54 -7.08
CA ALA A 28 -18.37 -29.06 -7.84
C ALA A 28 -18.03 -28.94 -9.33
N THR A 29 -17.71 -30.07 -9.93
CA THR A 29 -17.73 -30.27 -11.38
C THR A 29 -19.16 -30.11 -11.89
N GLY A 30 -19.41 -29.16 -12.78
CA GLY A 30 -20.71 -28.99 -13.42
C GLY A 30 -20.68 -27.93 -14.52
N SER A 31 -20.54 -28.40 -15.76
CA SER A 31 -21.00 -27.87 -17.06
C SER A 31 -21.15 -26.35 -17.28
N ASP A 32 -20.58 -25.92 -18.42
CA ASP A 32 -20.89 -24.71 -19.18
C ASP A 32 -22.34 -24.21 -19.03
N GLU A 33 -22.54 -23.11 -18.32
CA GLU A 33 -23.67 -22.22 -18.55
C GLU A 33 -23.20 -20.77 -18.54
N VAL A 34 -23.40 -20.14 -19.69
CA VAL A 34 -23.21 -18.71 -19.95
C VAL A 34 -24.26 -17.95 -19.14
N LEU A 35 -23.87 -17.37 -18.01
CA LEU A 35 -24.76 -16.52 -17.20
C LEU A 35 -24.98 -15.17 -17.89
N SER A 36 -25.99 -15.15 -18.77
CA SER A 36 -26.71 -13.97 -19.20
C SER A 36 -27.39 -13.33 -17.99
N PHE A 37 -26.88 -12.18 -17.53
CA PHE A 37 -27.60 -11.33 -16.58
C PHE A 37 -28.79 -10.70 -17.29
N THR A 38 -29.91 -11.41 -17.29
CA THR A 38 -31.20 -10.85 -17.64
C THR A 38 -31.84 -10.41 -16.33
N GLU A 39 -32.09 -9.12 -16.22
CA GLU A 39 -32.73 -8.46 -15.07
C GLU A 39 -34.16 -9.01 -14.91
N SER A 40 -34.33 -10.07 -14.10
CA SER A 40 -35.66 -10.53 -13.71
C SER A 40 -36.09 -9.74 -12.48
N SER A 41 -37.11 -8.89 -12.66
CA SER A 41 -37.85 -8.24 -11.58
C SER A 41 -38.34 -9.28 -10.57
N SER A 42 -37.67 -9.38 -9.43
CA SER A 42 -38.05 -10.27 -8.34
C SER A 42 -39.33 -9.76 -7.68
N GLN A 43 -40.39 -10.57 -7.78
CA GLN A 43 -41.52 -10.50 -6.86
C GLN A 43 -41.01 -10.68 -5.43
N SER A 44 -41.44 -9.78 -4.54
CA SER A 44 -41.13 -9.80 -3.12
C SER A 44 -41.76 -11.01 -2.46
N ASP A 45 -40.93 -11.93 -1.95
CA ASP A 45 -41.36 -12.97 -1.03
C ASP A 45 -41.53 -12.35 0.37
N THR A 46 -42.77 -12.23 0.83
CA THR A 46 -43.19 -11.37 1.97
C THR A 46 -43.16 -12.04 3.35
N ASN A 47 -42.49 -13.18 3.52
CA ASN A 47 -42.65 -14.01 4.73
C ASN A 47 -41.42 -14.18 5.64
N HIS A 48 -40.37 -13.37 5.51
CA HIS A 48 -39.33 -13.31 6.56
C HIS A 48 -39.57 -12.11 7.48
N PRO A 49 -39.63 -12.29 8.82
CA PRO A 49 -39.60 -11.16 9.75
C PRO A 49 -38.27 -10.44 9.54
N GLY A 50 -38.33 -9.28 8.88
CA GLY A 50 -37.16 -8.47 8.61
C GLY A 50 -36.62 -7.95 9.92
N GLU A 51 -35.49 -8.49 10.36
CA GLU A 51 -34.66 -7.78 11.33
C GLU A 51 -34.35 -6.39 10.74
N PRO A 52 -34.45 -5.31 11.53
CA PRO A 52 -34.11 -3.99 11.04
C PRO A 52 -32.67 -4.03 10.55
N VAL A 53 -32.48 -3.95 9.24
CA VAL A 53 -31.16 -3.83 8.62
C VAL A 53 -30.47 -2.67 9.31
N PRO A 54 -29.34 -2.89 10.00
CA PRO A 54 -28.61 -1.81 10.62
C PRO A 54 -28.29 -0.78 9.53
N LYS A 55 -28.88 0.41 9.64
CA LYS A 55 -28.44 1.54 8.84
C LYS A 55 -27.07 1.92 9.38
N PHE A 56 -26.03 1.37 8.78
CA PHE A 56 -24.69 1.90 8.95
C PHE A 56 -24.74 3.31 8.39
N ASP A 57 -24.46 4.32 9.22
CA ASP A 57 -24.21 5.66 8.74
C ASP A 57 -23.13 5.57 7.66
N SER A 58 -23.48 5.93 6.43
CA SER A 58 -22.61 5.89 5.28
C SER A 58 -21.61 7.04 5.32
N PHE A 59 -20.97 7.28 6.47
CA PHE A 59 -19.87 8.21 6.58
C PHE A 59 -18.69 7.59 5.85
N GLN A 60 -18.65 7.81 4.54
CA GLN A 60 -17.49 7.50 3.71
C GLN A 60 -16.48 8.59 4.00
N GLU A 61 -15.42 8.25 4.73
CA GLU A 61 -14.26 9.13 4.78
C GLU A 61 -13.79 9.38 3.34
N PRO A 62 -13.71 10.64 2.90
CA PRO A 62 -13.25 10.95 1.56
C PRO A 62 -11.78 10.53 1.47
N ILE A 63 -11.46 9.48 0.72
CA ILE A 63 -10.06 9.22 0.43
C ILE A 63 -9.58 10.22 -0.59
N ILE A 64 -8.35 10.68 -0.39
CA ILE A 64 -7.60 11.39 -1.40
C ILE A 64 -7.51 10.62 -2.72
N ASN A 65 -7.52 11.37 -3.83
CA ASN A 65 -7.46 10.83 -5.18
C ASN A 65 -6.02 10.52 -5.62
N LYS A 66 -5.87 9.94 -6.83
CA LYS A 66 -4.56 9.63 -7.41
C LYS A 66 -3.62 10.85 -7.54
N LEU A 67 -4.18 12.05 -7.71
CA LEU A 67 -3.40 13.28 -7.87
C LEU A 67 -2.71 13.66 -6.57
N TYR A 68 -3.42 13.61 -5.45
CA TYR A 68 -2.83 13.89 -4.14
C TYR A 68 -1.72 12.88 -3.80
N ILE A 69 -1.96 11.57 -4.01
CA ILE A 69 -0.91 10.55 -3.78
C ILE A 69 0.32 10.87 -4.62
N SER A 70 0.13 11.20 -5.91
CA SER A 70 1.24 11.57 -6.78
C SER A 70 1.95 12.85 -6.31
N GLU A 71 1.22 13.82 -5.77
CA GLU A 71 1.79 15.06 -5.24
C GLU A 71 2.61 14.82 -3.98
N VAL A 72 2.09 14.05 -3.02
CA VAL A 72 2.83 13.67 -1.80
C VAL A 72 4.12 12.97 -2.19
N MET A 73 4.04 11.93 -3.01
CA MET A 73 5.22 11.17 -3.41
C MET A 73 6.23 12.02 -4.19
N ARG A 74 5.78 12.92 -5.08
CA ARG A 74 6.66 13.90 -5.75
C ARG A 74 7.30 14.84 -4.74
N SER A 75 6.52 15.39 -3.81
CA SER A 75 7.01 16.39 -2.86
C SER A 75 8.13 15.81 -1.98
N ILE A 76 8.01 14.53 -1.61
CA ILE A 76 8.95 13.83 -0.74
C ILE A 76 10.15 13.32 -1.55
N PHE A 77 9.90 12.56 -2.62
CA PHE A 77 10.93 11.69 -3.22
C PHE A 77 11.48 12.20 -4.54
N LYS A 78 10.87 13.20 -5.20
CA LYS A 78 11.32 13.66 -6.51
C LYS A 78 12.75 14.18 -6.43
N SER A 79 13.65 13.40 -7.02
CA SER A 79 14.99 13.77 -7.45
C SER A 79 14.95 14.24 -8.90
N GLY A 80 15.96 14.99 -9.34
CA GLY A 80 16.05 15.51 -10.72
C GLY A 80 16.21 14.44 -11.81
N ASP A 81 16.24 13.15 -11.46
CA ASP A 81 16.48 12.02 -12.37
C ASP A 81 15.22 11.48 -13.08
N GLY A 82 14.03 11.95 -12.70
CA GLY A 82 12.76 11.53 -13.30
C GLY A 82 12.27 10.12 -12.93
N GLY A 83 13.00 9.35 -12.12
CA GLY A 83 12.65 7.97 -11.77
C GLY A 83 11.32 7.87 -10.99
N VAL A 84 11.06 8.84 -10.12
CA VAL A 84 9.80 8.94 -9.36
C VAL A 84 8.59 9.12 -10.28
N GLU A 85 8.71 9.91 -11.35
CA GLU A 85 7.59 10.14 -12.28
C GLU A 85 7.21 8.86 -13.01
N TYR A 86 8.21 8.08 -13.47
CA TYR A 86 7.98 6.77 -14.09
C TYR A 86 7.26 5.79 -13.14
N LEU A 87 7.68 5.73 -11.87
CA LEU A 87 7.06 4.84 -10.88
C LEU A 87 5.63 5.28 -10.55
N LEU A 88 5.39 6.59 -10.43
CA LEU A 88 4.06 7.14 -10.20
C LEU A 88 3.13 6.87 -11.37
N ASP A 89 3.62 7.02 -12.60
CA ASP A 89 2.83 6.73 -13.79
C ASP A 89 2.39 5.27 -13.81
N ARG A 90 3.35 4.36 -13.58
CA ARG A 90 3.14 2.91 -13.59
C ARG A 90 2.19 2.41 -12.52
N TRP A 91 2.32 2.89 -11.28
CA TRP A 91 1.60 2.30 -10.14
C TRP A 91 0.39 3.13 -9.68
N VAL A 92 0.36 4.43 -9.93
CA VAL A 92 -0.70 5.33 -9.44
C VAL A 92 -1.52 5.90 -10.59
N MET A 93 -0.89 6.61 -11.54
CA MET A 93 -1.62 7.38 -12.55
C MET A 93 -2.37 6.50 -13.55
N SER A 94 -1.70 5.43 -14.02
CA SER A 94 -2.27 4.41 -14.92
C SER A 94 -3.29 3.50 -14.23
N ASN A 95 -3.29 3.45 -12.89
CA ASN A 95 -4.24 2.68 -12.09
C ASN A 95 -5.35 3.56 -11.49
N GLY A 96 -5.68 4.67 -12.17
CA GLY A 96 -6.66 5.66 -11.74
C GLY A 96 -7.98 5.11 -11.19
N PRO A 97 -8.58 4.05 -11.76
CA PRO A 97 -9.80 3.48 -11.20
C PRO A 97 -9.69 2.93 -9.78
N ASN A 98 -8.48 2.57 -9.32
CA ASN A 98 -8.26 2.07 -7.95
C ASN A 98 -8.03 3.19 -6.94
N PHE A 99 -7.58 4.36 -7.41
CA PHE A 99 -7.18 5.48 -6.55
C PHE A 99 -8.22 6.61 -6.50
N GLY A 100 -9.27 6.54 -7.32
CA GLY A 100 -10.26 7.59 -7.44
C GLY A 100 -9.71 8.80 -8.21
N VAL A 101 -10.61 9.43 -8.97
CA VAL A 101 -10.59 10.75 -9.63
C VAL A 101 -11.54 10.64 -10.83
N GLY A 102 -12.16 11.75 -11.22
CA GLY A 102 -12.91 11.81 -12.48
C GLY A 102 -12.03 11.41 -13.65
N CYS A 103 -12.58 10.59 -14.56
CA CYS A 103 -11.83 10.13 -15.71
C CYS A 103 -11.75 11.25 -16.73
N ASP A 104 -10.59 11.88 -16.87
CA ASP A 104 -10.34 12.82 -17.94
C ASP A 104 -9.92 12.06 -19.21
N LEU A 105 -10.86 11.97 -20.16
CA LEU A 105 -10.68 11.33 -21.47
C LEU A 105 -9.55 11.96 -22.30
N TYR A 106 -9.13 13.19 -21.97
CA TYR A 106 -8.02 13.88 -22.63
C TYR A 106 -6.67 13.64 -21.94
N SER A 107 -6.68 13.15 -20.70
CA SER A 107 -5.45 12.86 -19.92
C SER A 107 -4.94 11.43 -20.06
N SER A 108 -5.78 10.50 -20.53
CA SER A 108 -5.41 9.09 -20.71
C SER A 108 -5.77 8.62 -22.12
N SER A 109 -4.80 8.01 -22.80
CA SER A 109 -4.92 7.56 -24.20
C SER A 109 -5.84 6.34 -24.39
N SER A 110 -6.62 5.95 -23.39
CA SER A 110 -7.47 4.75 -23.45
C SER A 110 -8.73 4.87 -22.59
N ASN A 111 -9.89 4.69 -23.25
CA ASN A 111 -11.22 4.58 -22.63
C ASN A 111 -11.34 3.41 -21.63
N ALA A 112 -10.41 2.45 -21.66
CA ALA A 112 -10.40 1.30 -20.75
C ALA A 112 -10.19 1.74 -19.28
N TYR A 113 -9.44 2.82 -19.05
CA TYR A 113 -9.22 3.37 -17.71
C TYR A 113 -10.42 4.14 -17.16
N CYS A 114 -11.48 4.28 -17.96
CA CYS A 114 -12.69 4.99 -17.57
C CYS A 114 -13.90 4.08 -17.39
N TYR A 115 -13.74 2.75 -17.40
CA TYR A 115 -14.87 1.80 -17.30
C TYR A 115 -16.03 2.16 -18.24
N GLY A 116 -15.73 2.68 -19.44
CA GLY A 116 -16.72 3.02 -20.45
C GLY A 116 -17.44 4.37 -20.30
N GLY A 117 -17.03 5.27 -19.38
CA GLY A 117 -17.66 6.60 -19.29
C GLY A 117 -16.85 7.70 -18.58
N PRO A 118 -17.08 8.98 -18.93
CA PRO A 118 -16.42 10.14 -18.30
C PRO A 118 -16.90 10.40 -16.86
N SER A 119 -17.96 9.73 -16.38
CA SER A 119 -18.66 10.06 -15.13
C SER A 119 -18.16 9.33 -13.87
N ASN A 120 -16.85 9.12 -13.72
CA ASN A 120 -16.28 8.59 -12.47
C ASN A 120 -15.84 9.70 -11.49
N ALA A 121 -16.26 10.95 -11.73
CA ALA A 121 -15.95 12.10 -10.87
C ALA A 121 -16.44 11.93 -9.42
N ASN A 122 -17.44 11.06 -9.20
CA ASN A 122 -18.07 10.81 -7.91
C ASN A 122 -17.86 9.37 -7.40
N ALA A 123 -16.92 8.61 -7.95
CA ALA A 123 -16.59 7.29 -7.41
C ALA A 123 -15.83 7.47 -6.09
N ALA A 124 -16.57 7.68 -5.01
CA ALA A 124 -16.09 7.61 -3.65
C ALA A 124 -15.63 6.16 -3.40
N THR A 125 -14.36 5.89 -3.68
CA THR A 125 -13.72 4.68 -3.20
C THR A 125 -13.65 4.77 -1.68
N ARG A 126 -14.05 3.73 -0.96
CA ARG A 126 -13.84 3.54 0.50
C ARG A 126 -12.33 3.48 0.82
N THR A 127 -11.90 3.95 1.99
CA THR A 127 -10.52 3.88 2.55
C THR A 127 -9.86 2.49 2.51
N ASN A 128 -10.68 1.46 2.31
CA ASN A 128 -10.40 0.03 2.18
C ASN A 128 -11.05 -0.60 0.92
N ALA A 129 -11.43 0.19 -0.10
CA ALA A 129 -12.42 -0.19 -1.13
C ALA A 129 -11.99 -1.30 -2.08
N THR A 130 -10.71 -1.51 -2.31
CA THR A 130 -10.24 -2.69 -3.04
C THR A 130 -8.87 -3.09 -2.52
N VAL A 131 -8.66 -4.40 -2.40
CA VAL A 131 -7.33 -5.01 -2.18
C VAL A 131 -6.30 -4.47 -3.18
N MET A 132 -6.75 -4.08 -4.37
CA MET A 132 -5.92 -3.51 -5.44
C MET A 132 -5.36 -2.13 -5.09
N ARG A 133 -6.15 -1.21 -4.50
CA ARG A 133 -5.65 0.10 -4.07
C ARG A 133 -4.53 -0.05 -3.05
N GLU A 134 -4.76 -0.89 -2.04
CA GLU A 134 -3.76 -1.17 -1.01
C GLU A 134 -2.50 -1.82 -1.59
N LEU A 135 -2.67 -2.80 -2.48
CA LEU A 135 -1.55 -3.43 -3.17
C LEU A 135 -0.71 -2.42 -3.96
N TYR A 136 -1.35 -1.51 -4.71
CA TYR A 136 -0.62 -0.49 -5.46
C TYR A 136 0.03 0.56 -4.55
N ARG A 137 -0.61 0.90 -3.43
CA ARG A 137 -0.04 1.79 -2.41
C ARG A 137 1.24 1.19 -1.80
N LEU A 138 1.16 -0.05 -1.33
CA LEU A 138 2.34 -0.77 -0.83
C LEU A 138 3.41 -0.88 -1.92
N LYS A 139 3.01 -1.15 -3.16
CA LYS A 139 3.96 -1.26 -4.28
C LYS A 139 4.67 0.06 -4.58
N ILE A 140 3.97 1.19 -4.58
CA ILE A 140 4.60 2.49 -4.83
C ILE A 140 5.53 2.88 -3.68
N CYS A 141 5.14 2.65 -2.42
CA CYS A 141 6.00 2.87 -1.25
C CYS A 141 7.31 2.09 -1.37
N ASN A 142 7.22 0.77 -1.58
CA ASN A 142 8.39 -0.09 -1.71
C ASN A 142 9.28 0.28 -2.90
N THR A 143 8.68 0.57 -4.06
CA THR A 143 9.46 0.83 -5.29
C THR A 143 10.11 2.21 -5.29
N ILE A 144 9.42 3.26 -4.80
CA ILE A 144 10.02 4.59 -4.68
C ILE A 144 11.10 4.57 -3.61
N ILE A 145 10.81 4.07 -2.41
CA ILE A 145 11.77 4.14 -1.29
C ILE A 145 12.95 3.17 -1.49
N GLY A 146 12.72 2.07 -2.20
CA GLY A 146 13.75 1.14 -2.63
C GLY A 146 14.62 1.66 -3.78
N ALA A 147 14.21 2.72 -4.50
CA ALA A 147 15.02 3.30 -5.55
C ALA A 147 16.27 4.01 -4.98
N GLY A 148 17.36 3.97 -5.74
CA GLY A 148 18.60 4.63 -5.36
C GLY A 148 18.40 6.14 -5.21
N GLY A 149 18.83 6.72 -4.08
CA GLY A 149 18.78 8.16 -3.83
C GLY A 149 17.45 8.70 -3.27
N SER A 150 16.39 7.88 -3.19
CA SER A 150 15.08 8.34 -2.68
C SER A 150 15.10 8.65 -1.19
N VAL A 151 15.81 7.85 -0.38
CA VAL A 151 16.03 8.16 1.05
C VAL A 151 16.75 9.51 1.20
N ALA A 152 17.83 9.74 0.43
CA ALA A 152 18.54 11.00 0.47
C ALA A 152 17.64 12.18 0.08
N SER A 153 16.85 12.01 -0.98
CA SER A 153 15.90 13.03 -1.44
C SER A 153 14.89 13.38 -0.34
N ALA A 154 14.25 12.38 0.29
CA ALA A 154 13.31 12.61 1.38
C ALA A 154 13.96 13.33 2.58
N MET A 155 15.15 12.89 3.00
CA MET A 155 15.85 13.49 4.13
C MET A 155 16.22 14.96 3.88
N THR A 156 16.60 15.32 2.65
CA THR A 156 16.93 16.72 2.33
C THR A 156 15.72 17.65 2.44
N LYS A 157 14.49 17.16 2.25
CA LYS A 157 13.26 17.96 2.39
C LYS A 157 13.06 18.48 3.82
N VAL A 158 13.61 17.79 4.80
CA VAL A 158 13.52 18.13 6.21
C VAL A 158 14.84 18.66 6.79
N GLY A 159 15.78 19.04 5.93
CA GLY A 159 17.09 19.55 6.33
C GLY A 159 17.98 18.49 6.99
N LEU A 160 17.77 17.22 6.67
CA LEU A 160 18.55 16.08 7.17
C LEU A 160 19.36 15.42 6.05
N THR A 161 20.24 14.51 6.45
CA THR A 161 21.01 13.63 5.54
C THR A 161 20.76 12.18 5.92
N PRO A 162 21.03 11.19 5.04
CA PRO A 162 20.95 9.77 5.41
C PRO A 162 21.87 9.33 6.55
N ALA A 163 22.85 10.15 6.93
CA ALA A 163 23.74 9.93 8.07
C ALA A 163 23.25 10.60 9.37
N SER A 164 22.19 11.41 9.31
CA SER A 164 21.63 12.09 10.48
C SER A 164 21.15 11.08 11.52
N ALA A 165 21.34 11.42 12.80
CA ALA A 165 20.90 10.60 13.92
C ALA A 165 19.38 10.46 13.96
N VAL A 166 18.89 9.28 14.34
CA VAL A 166 17.46 9.01 14.55
C VAL A 166 17.07 9.49 15.95
N THR A 167 16.77 10.78 16.08
CA THR A 167 16.23 11.36 17.32
C THR A 167 14.73 11.56 17.21
N PRO A 168 13.99 11.68 18.33
CA PRO A 168 12.57 12.02 18.30
C PRO A 168 12.25 13.24 17.43
N GLU A 169 13.05 14.32 17.50
CA GLU A 169 12.79 15.51 16.68
C GLU A 169 12.96 15.23 15.18
N ASN A 170 13.94 14.42 14.80
CA ASN A 170 14.15 14.06 13.40
C ASN A 170 13.09 13.09 12.89
N LEU A 171 12.62 12.17 13.74
CA LEU A 171 11.48 11.29 13.43
C LEU A 171 10.21 12.10 13.17
N THR A 172 9.90 13.10 14.01
CA THR A 172 8.77 14.01 13.79
C THR A 172 8.85 14.73 12.45
N LYS A 173 10.03 15.26 12.09
CA LYS A 173 10.21 15.91 10.78
C LYS A 173 9.92 14.96 9.62
N VAL A 174 10.44 13.73 9.68
CA VAL A 174 10.23 12.72 8.63
C VAL A 174 8.78 12.25 8.59
N TYR A 175 8.12 12.10 9.73
CA TYR A 175 6.69 11.79 9.80
C TYR A 175 5.83 12.85 9.13
N ASN A 176 6.14 14.12 9.39
CA ASN A 176 5.39 15.27 8.85
C ASN A 176 5.56 15.47 7.33
N LEU A 177 6.46 14.71 6.68
CA LEU A 177 6.50 14.63 5.21
C LEU A 177 5.22 14.01 4.63
N PHE A 178 4.65 13.04 5.34
CA PHE A 178 3.41 12.35 4.95
C PHE A 178 2.19 12.97 5.64
N TYR A 179 2.29 13.23 6.95
CA TYR A 179 1.20 13.80 7.77
C TYR A 179 1.40 15.31 7.98
N ARG A 180 0.95 16.13 7.02
CA ARG A 180 1.26 17.57 7.01
C ARG A 180 0.60 18.39 8.13
N THR A 181 -0.52 17.92 8.65
CA THR A 181 -1.38 18.65 9.60
C THR A 181 -1.45 17.99 10.98
N GLN A 182 -0.81 16.83 11.14
CA GLN A 182 -0.90 16.03 12.34
C GLN A 182 0.50 15.63 12.79
N ASP A 183 0.86 16.06 14.00
CA ASP A 183 2.08 15.60 14.64
C ASP A 183 1.93 14.14 15.10
N PRO A 184 3.03 13.36 15.11
CA PRO A 184 2.99 11.99 15.58
C PRO A 184 2.72 11.95 17.09
N SER A 185 1.92 10.98 17.50
CA SER A 185 1.73 10.61 18.90
C SER A 185 3.04 10.11 19.52
N SER A 186 3.11 10.15 20.86
CA SER A 186 4.24 9.56 21.59
C SER A 186 4.43 8.09 21.28
N PHE A 187 3.34 7.36 21.04
CA PHE A 187 3.35 5.94 20.66
C PHE A 187 4.02 5.71 19.29
N GLU A 188 3.75 6.55 18.30
CA GLU A 188 4.37 6.44 16.97
C GLU A 188 5.87 6.74 17.04
N ILE A 189 6.26 7.80 17.76
CA ILE A 189 7.68 8.12 17.97
C ILE A 189 8.41 7.00 18.71
N GLU A 190 7.79 6.42 19.74
CA GLU A 190 8.37 5.29 20.47
C GLU A 190 8.51 4.06 19.56
N THR A 191 7.50 3.76 18.74
CA THR A 191 7.53 2.64 17.79
C THR A 191 8.67 2.79 16.79
N PHE A 192 8.86 3.97 16.19
CA PHE A 192 9.98 4.21 15.28
C PHE A 192 11.34 4.19 15.98
N THR A 193 11.40 4.67 17.22
CA THR A 193 12.62 4.59 18.04
C THR A 193 13.00 3.14 18.33
N GLN A 194 12.02 2.29 18.70
CA GLN A 194 12.25 0.86 18.93
C GLN A 194 12.67 0.13 17.65
N LEU A 195 12.00 0.40 16.52
CA LEU A 195 12.36 -0.15 15.21
C LEU A 195 13.83 0.14 14.87
N THR A 196 14.23 1.41 14.97
CA THR A 196 15.60 1.83 14.62
C THR A 196 16.65 1.35 15.61
N THR A 197 16.31 1.25 16.89
CA THR A 197 17.17 0.64 17.92
C THR A 197 17.41 -0.85 17.64
N SER A 198 16.36 -1.58 17.25
CA SER A 198 16.47 -2.99 16.85
C SER A 198 17.41 -3.15 15.65
N LEU A 199 17.20 -2.34 14.61
CA LEU A 199 18.05 -2.35 13.42
C LEU A 199 19.51 -1.97 13.72
N GLU A 200 19.73 -1.00 14.60
CA GLU A 200 21.08 -0.62 15.06
C GLU A 200 21.76 -1.77 15.80
N SER A 201 21.02 -2.52 16.62
CA SER A 201 21.55 -3.71 17.32
C SER A 201 21.95 -4.84 16.36
N GLU A 202 21.35 -4.90 15.18
CA GLU A 202 21.69 -5.82 14.08
C GLU A 202 22.82 -5.31 13.17
N GLY A 203 23.37 -4.12 13.45
CA GLY A 203 24.43 -3.51 12.63
C GLY A 203 23.94 -2.93 11.31
N VAL A 204 22.63 -2.72 11.16
CA VAL A 204 22.03 -2.10 9.98
C VAL A 204 22.46 -0.62 9.91
N ASN A 205 22.95 -0.20 8.74
CA ASN A 205 23.45 1.16 8.56
C ASN A 205 22.34 2.22 8.68
N ARG A 206 22.72 3.48 8.96
CA ARG A 206 21.77 4.59 9.19
C ARG A 206 20.84 4.86 8.01
N THR A 207 21.31 4.67 6.77
CA THR A 207 20.49 4.87 5.57
C THR A 207 19.38 3.82 5.48
N GLU A 208 19.68 2.56 5.79
CA GLU A 208 18.69 1.48 5.86
C GLU A 208 17.71 1.67 7.03
N GLN A 209 18.17 2.21 8.17
CA GLN A 209 17.26 2.57 9.27
C GLN A 209 16.24 3.64 8.82
N TRP A 210 16.70 4.71 8.15
CA TRP A 210 15.80 5.71 7.59
C TRP A 210 14.89 5.16 6.50
N ARG A 211 15.39 4.22 5.70
CA ARG A 211 14.58 3.50 4.71
C ARG A 211 13.43 2.75 5.38
N ALA A 212 13.70 2.02 6.46
CA ALA A 212 12.69 1.27 7.20
C ALA A 212 11.62 2.21 7.80
N VAL A 213 12.03 3.34 8.38
CA VAL A 213 11.10 4.36 8.90
C VAL A 213 10.22 4.92 7.78
N LEU A 214 10.82 5.35 6.66
CA LEU A 214 10.08 5.89 5.51
C LEU A 214 9.10 4.87 4.92
N ILE A 215 9.50 3.59 4.80
CA ILE A 215 8.61 2.53 4.33
C ILE A 215 7.44 2.38 5.29
N THR A 216 7.73 2.26 6.59
CA THR A 216 6.69 2.06 7.61
C THR A 216 5.66 3.18 7.58
N ILE A 217 6.09 4.45 7.54
CA ILE A 217 5.19 5.62 7.46
C ILE A 217 4.41 5.63 6.14
N CYS A 218 5.06 5.34 5.02
CA CYS A 218 4.38 5.32 3.72
C CYS A 218 3.28 4.24 3.66
N GLU A 219 3.54 3.09 4.27
CA GLU A 219 2.63 1.94 4.31
C GLU A 219 1.50 2.08 5.34
N THR A 220 1.49 3.08 6.22
CA THR A 220 0.29 3.40 7.00
C THR A 220 -0.75 4.11 6.13
N THR A 221 -2.04 3.85 6.35
CA THR A 221 -3.13 4.45 5.54
C THR A 221 -3.50 5.85 6.00
N GLY A 222 -3.13 6.24 7.22
CA GLY A 222 -3.66 7.45 7.87
C GLY A 222 -3.36 8.74 7.11
N TRP A 223 -2.17 8.88 6.49
CA TRP A 223 -1.84 10.08 5.72
C TRP A 223 -2.70 10.26 4.47
N GLN A 224 -3.47 9.24 4.07
CA GLN A 224 -4.42 9.34 2.96
C GLN A 224 -5.78 9.92 3.36
N GLN A 225 -5.96 10.28 4.62
CA GLN A 225 -7.22 10.79 5.16
C GLN A 225 -7.17 12.30 5.43
N PHE A 226 -6.03 12.96 5.23
CA PHE A 226 -5.78 14.36 5.65
C PHE A 226 -5.19 15.23 4.55
#